data_AF-A0A3D1RKY9-F1
#
_entry.id   AF-A0A3D1RKY9-F1
#
_cell.length_a   1.000
_cell.length_b   1.000
_cell.length_c   1.000
_cell.angle_alpha   90.00
_cell.angle_beta   90.00
_cell.angle_gamma   90.00
#
_symmetry.space_group_name_H-M   'P 1'
#
loop_
_entity.id
_entity.type
_entity.pdbx_description
1 polymer ?
#
loop_
_entity_poly.entity_id
_entity_poly.type
_entity_poly.pdbx_seq_one_letter_code
_entity_poly.pdbx_strand_id
1 'polypeptide(L)'
;MTAKLHRYKQKRNFERTMEPEGITEIAQDDLRFVVQHHIARRDHYDLRLEWDGALLSWAVPKGPSYDTRDKRLAVQVEEHPLEYRNFEGIIPKGEYGGGVVMIWDEGCWEPYEDVDDGLREGMLKFVLKGRRLKGKWALVRLKRKEGETKDNWLLLKEKDEYAQIADGISQITTSIRTGRTMMEIEQGDDEKITRTPFSSTGVQLAKLVNTVPEGEDWLYELKYDGYRILAYIEGNSVRLITRNDNDYTERFQDIAYSLGDWANGRAMILDGEMVVTDSAGRTDFQAL
;
A
#
# COMPACT_ATOMS: atom_id res chain seq x y z
N MET A 1 -11.17 21.73 8.96
CA MET A 1 -10.64 20.35 8.89
C MET A 1 -10.75 19.56 10.21
N THR A 2 -10.83 20.18 11.40
CA THR A 2 -10.97 19.49 12.71
C THR A 2 -12.32 18.79 12.98
N ALA A 3 -13.38 19.11 12.23
CA ALA A 3 -14.72 18.56 12.47
C ALA A 3 -14.85 17.06 12.12
N LYS A 4 -14.13 16.59 11.09
CA LYS A 4 -14.19 15.22 10.57
C LYS A 4 -13.76 14.17 11.61
N LEU A 5 -12.70 14.46 12.35
CA LEU A 5 -12.13 13.55 13.37
C LEU A 5 -12.83 13.61 14.72
N HIS A 6 -13.94 14.35 14.87
CA HIS A 6 -14.57 14.53 16.18
C HIS A 6 -15.07 13.21 16.78
N ARG A 7 -15.79 12.40 15.98
CA ARG A 7 -16.24 11.06 16.40
C ARG A 7 -15.07 10.11 16.65
N TYR A 8 -13.95 10.30 15.93
CA TYR A 8 -12.75 9.52 16.16
C TYR A 8 -12.22 9.75 17.57
N LYS A 9 -11.92 11.01 17.87
CA LYS A 9 -11.33 11.44 19.15
C LYS A 9 -12.23 11.14 20.35
N GLN A 10 -13.56 11.25 20.20
CA GLN A 10 -14.51 10.91 21.27
C GLN A 10 -14.49 9.44 21.69
N LYS A 11 -14.09 8.53 20.80
CA LYS A 11 -14.11 7.09 21.06
C LYS A 11 -12.81 6.51 21.62
N ARG A 12 -11.74 7.32 21.67
CA ARG A 12 -10.40 6.85 22.07
C ARG A 12 -9.96 7.53 23.34
N ASN A 13 -9.24 6.77 24.17
CA ASN A 13 -8.46 7.32 25.25
C ASN A 13 -6.96 7.21 24.90
N PHE A 14 -6.38 8.32 24.44
CA PHE A 14 -4.98 8.38 23.98
C PHE A 14 -3.94 8.26 25.11
N GLU A 15 -4.36 8.34 26.38
CA GLU A 15 -3.49 7.97 27.51
C GLU A 15 -3.33 6.45 27.65
N ARG A 16 -4.20 5.67 27.00
CA ARG A 16 -4.24 4.20 27.10
C ARG A 16 -3.87 3.52 25.79
N THR A 17 -4.25 4.09 24.65
CA THR A 17 -3.98 3.52 23.33
C THR A 17 -2.73 4.12 22.71
N MET A 18 -2.01 3.33 21.91
CA MET A 18 -0.89 3.82 21.08
C MET A 18 -1.36 4.35 19.72
N GLU A 19 -2.67 4.45 19.51
CA GLU A 19 -3.25 5.01 18.30
C GLU A 19 -2.95 6.53 18.21
N PRO A 20 -2.71 7.06 17.00
CA PRO A 20 -2.38 8.47 16.82
C PRO A 20 -3.56 9.41 17.08
N GLU A 21 -3.27 10.57 17.68
CA GLU A 21 -4.26 11.63 17.93
C GLU A 21 -4.70 12.37 16.66
N GLY A 22 -3.91 12.27 15.59
CA GLY A 22 -4.14 12.96 14.32
C GLY A 22 -3.60 14.37 14.33
N ILE A 23 -2.35 14.52 13.92
CA ILE A 23 -1.74 15.79 13.52
C ILE A 23 -1.93 15.94 12.00
N THR A 24 -2.02 17.18 11.51
CA THR A 24 -2.37 17.47 10.12
C THR A 24 -1.19 17.14 9.19
N GLU A 25 -1.30 16.06 8.42
CA GLU A 25 -0.43 15.83 7.25
C GLU A 25 -0.94 16.69 6.07
N ILE A 26 0.00 17.22 5.28
CA ILE A 26 -0.30 17.94 4.03
C ILE A 26 -0.61 16.87 2.98
N ALA A 27 -1.72 17.04 2.24
CA ALA A 27 -2.11 16.15 1.16
C ALA A 27 -0.96 16.00 0.14
N GLN A 28 -0.55 14.75 -0.13
CA GLN A 28 0.34 14.41 -1.24
C GLN A 28 -0.45 14.37 -2.55
N ASP A 29 0.25 14.46 -3.70
CA ASP A 29 -0.37 14.43 -5.04
C ASP A 29 -1.13 13.12 -5.31
N ASP A 30 -0.77 12.01 -4.65
CA ASP A 30 -1.44 10.70 -4.76
C ASP A 30 -2.19 10.32 -3.48
N LEU A 31 -3.47 9.92 -3.62
CA LEU A 31 -4.29 9.46 -2.50
C LEU A 31 -3.84 8.07 -2.03
N ARG A 32 -3.68 7.90 -0.72
CA ARG A 32 -3.21 6.64 -0.13
C ARG A 32 -4.35 5.77 0.39
N PHE A 33 -4.12 4.46 0.43
CA PHE A 33 -5.00 3.53 1.12
C PHE A 33 -4.23 2.59 2.03
N VAL A 34 -4.95 2.05 3.01
CA VAL A 34 -4.45 0.96 3.85
C VAL A 34 -5.56 -0.06 4.06
N VAL A 35 -5.18 -1.33 4.18
CA VAL A 35 -6.02 -2.39 4.71
C VAL A 35 -5.38 -2.91 5.97
N GLN A 36 -6.08 -2.80 7.09
CA GLN A 36 -5.64 -3.34 8.36
C GLN A 36 -6.41 -4.62 8.68
N HIS A 37 -5.72 -5.73 8.91
CA HIS A 37 -6.35 -6.92 9.48
C HIS A 37 -6.45 -6.70 10.99
N HIS A 38 -7.64 -6.93 11.56
CA HIS A 38 -7.95 -6.57 12.93
C HIS A 38 -8.66 -7.72 13.67
N ILE A 39 -7.94 -8.35 14.60
CA ILE A 39 -8.49 -9.33 15.53
C ILE A 39 -8.95 -8.60 16.79
N ALA A 40 -10.20 -8.11 16.75
CA ALA A 40 -10.89 -7.52 17.89
C ALA A 40 -11.82 -8.57 18.55
N ARG A 41 -13.02 -8.15 18.96
CA ARG A 41 -14.11 -9.10 19.32
C ARG A 41 -14.48 -10.04 18.18
N ARG A 42 -14.27 -9.60 16.94
CA ARG A 42 -14.46 -10.36 15.72
C ARG A 42 -13.28 -10.08 14.80
N ASP A 43 -12.87 -11.10 14.08
CA ASP A 43 -11.93 -10.97 12.98
C ASP A 43 -12.59 -10.18 11.84
N HIS A 44 -11.89 -9.15 11.35
CA HIS A 44 -12.31 -8.33 10.21
C HIS A 44 -11.11 -7.58 9.62
N TYR A 45 -11.33 -7.00 8.43
CA TYR A 45 -10.35 -6.13 7.77
C TYR A 45 -10.91 -4.73 7.67
N ASP A 46 -10.16 -3.72 8.08
CA ASP A 46 -10.54 -2.32 7.90
C ASP A 46 -9.91 -1.80 6.60
N LEU A 47 -10.74 -1.54 5.59
CA LEU A 47 -10.34 -0.82 4.38
C LEU A 47 -10.44 0.68 4.65
N ARG A 48 -9.35 1.41 4.39
CA ARG A 48 -9.31 2.86 4.56
C ARG A 48 -8.77 3.57 3.33
N LEU A 49 -9.49 4.59 2.88
CA LEU A 49 -9.16 5.41 1.72
C LEU A 49 -8.92 6.85 2.20
N GLU A 50 -7.75 7.41 1.91
CA GLU A 50 -7.44 8.82 2.14
C GLU A 50 -8.31 9.70 1.25
N TRP A 51 -9.04 10.64 1.86
CA TRP A 51 -9.80 11.66 1.16
C TRP A 51 -10.06 12.88 2.05
N ASP A 52 -9.80 14.08 1.51
CA ASP A 52 -10.07 15.37 2.17
C ASP A 52 -9.64 15.40 3.65
N GLY A 53 -8.35 15.09 3.87
CA GLY A 53 -7.66 15.19 5.15
C GLY A 53 -7.99 14.10 6.19
N ALA A 54 -8.70 13.03 5.80
CA ALA A 54 -9.02 11.92 6.69
C ALA A 54 -9.03 10.57 5.96
N LEU A 55 -9.07 9.48 6.72
CA LEU A 55 -9.23 8.12 6.22
C LEU A 55 -10.69 7.70 6.30
N LEU A 56 -11.39 7.72 5.16
CA LEU A 56 -12.70 7.09 5.00
C LEU A 56 -12.56 5.60 5.28
N SER A 57 -13.38 5.03 6.18
CA SER A 57 -13.11 3.69 6.73
C SER A 57 -14.31 2.76 6.67
N TRP A 58 -14.06 1.50 6.29
CA TRP A 58 -15.05 0.42 6.28
C TRP A 58 -14.49 -0.86 6.91
N ALA A 59 -15.24 -1.44 7.84
CA ALA A 59 -14.97 -2.76 8.39
C ALA A 59 -15.56 -3.84 7.46
N VAL A 60 -14.71 -4.72 6.96
CA VAL A 60 -15.00 -5.81 6.00
C VAL A 60 -14.80 -7.16 6.72
N PRO A 61 -15.85 -7.77 7.29
CA PRO A 61 -15.69 -8.92 8.21
C PRO A 61 -15.02 -10.15 7.60
N LYS A 62 -15.21 -10.39 6.30
CA LYS A 62 -14.58 -11.52 5.60
C LYS A 62 -13.30 -11.12 4.86
N GLY A 63 -12.93 -9.84 4.90
CA GLY A 63 -11.89 -9.28 4.04
C GLY A 63 -12.30 -9.14 2.56
N PRO A 64 -11.42 -8.54 1.74
CA PRO A 64 -11.60 -8.40 0.30
C PRO A 64 -11.64 -9.77 -0.42
N SER A 65 -11.86 -9.77 -1.73
CA SER A 65 -11.82 -10.98 -2.55
C SER A 65 -11.56 -10.61 -3.99
N TYR A 66 -10.68 -11.34 -4.67
CA TYR A 66 -10.49 -11.22 -6.12
C TYR A 66 -11.57 -11.95 -6.95
N ASP A 67 -12.45 -12.74 -6.33
CA ASP A 67 -13.59 -13.33 -7.02
C ASP A 67 -14.68 -12.28 -7.24
N THR A 68 -14.92 -11.93 -8.50
CA THR A 68 -15.97 -10.97 -8.91
C THR A 68 -17.40 -11.42 -8.54
N ARG A 69 -17.60 -12.68 -8.15
CA ARG A 69 -18.89 -13.21 -7.65
C ARG A 69 -19.09 -12.94 -6.17
N ASP A 70 -18.01 -12.71 -5.43
CA ASP A 70 -18.08 -12.43 -4.00
C ASP A 70 -18.62 -11.02 -3.75
N LYS A 71 -19.62 -10.94 -2.86
CA LYS A 71 -20.16 -9.67 -2.35
C LYS A 71 -19.74 -9.51 -0.90
N ARG A 72 -18.67 -8.75 -0.65
CA ARG A 72 -18.11 -8.58 0.70
C ARG A 72 -18.84 -7.45 1.41
N LEU A 73 -19.49 -7.74 2.53
CA LEU A 73 -20.09 -6.70 3.37
C LEU A 73 -18.98 -5.76 3.87
N ALA A 74 -19.18 -4.45 3.70
CA ALA A 74 -18.30 -3.39 4.14
C ALA A 74 -19.13 -2.41 4.98
N VAL A 75 -18.96 -2.43 6.30
CA VAL A 75 -19.72 -1.58 7.23
C VAL A 75 -18.95 -0.28 7.41
N GLN A 76 -19.55 0.85 7.03
CA GLN A 76 -18.89 2.14 7.22
C GLN A 76 -18.71 2.44 8.71
N VAL A 77 -17.51 2.85 9.09
CA VAL A 77 -17.14 3.23 10.47
C VAL A 77 -16.69 4.69 10.52
N GLU A 78 -16.29 5.15 11.69
CA GLU A 78 -15.77 6.52 11.84
C GLU A 78 -14.55 6.76 10.95
N GLU A 79 -14.38 7.98 10.47
CA GLU A 79 -13.15 8.40 9.81
C GLU A 79 -11.96 8.32 10.78
N HIS A 80 -10.77 8.06 10.26
CA HIS A 80 -9.53 7.97 11.05
C HIS A 80 -8.55 9.07 10.62
N PRO A 81 -7.63 9.50 11.51
CA PRO A 81 -6.57 10.43 11.10
C PRO A 81 -5.63 9.77 10.09
N LEU A 82 -5.00 10.58 9.23
CA LEU A 82 -4.08 10.09 8.20
C LEU A 82 -2.95 9.24 8.78
N GLU A 83 -2.37 9.66 9.90
CA GLU A 83 -1.33 8.93 10.65
C GLU A 83 -1.75 7.50 11.02
N TYR A 84 -3.06 7.24 11.18
CA TYR A 84 -3.58 5.92 11.56
C TYR A 84 -3.24 4.83 10.54
N ARG A 85 -2.98 5.21 9.29
CA ARG A 85 -2.55 4.27 8.24
C ARG A 85 -1.24 3.57 8.60
N ASN A 86 -0.42 4.18 9.45
CA ASN A 86 0.86 3.66 9.90
C ASN A 86 0.76 2.83 11.17
N PHE A 87 -0.42 2.69 11.78
CA PHE A 87 -0.60 1.97 13.02
C PHE A 87 -0.61 0.45 12.83
N GLU A 88 0.30 -0.23 13.52
CA GLU A 88 0.37 -1.67 13.70
C GLU A 88 0.71 -1.95 15.16
N GLY A 89 -0.04 -2.81 15.83
CA GLY A 89 0.15 -3.07 17.25
C GLY A 89 -1.11 -3.54 17.97
N ILE A 90 -1.17 -3.28 19.27
CA ILE A 90 -2.24 -3.74 20.15
C ILE A 90 -3.05 -2.54 20.65
N ILE A 91 -4.36 -2.59 20.45
CA ILE A 91 -5.31 -1.70 21.10
C ILE A 91 -5.75 -2.37 22.41
N PRO A 92 -5.59 -1.73 23.58
CA PRO A 92 -5.87 -2.37 24.87
C PRO A 92 -7.27 -2.97 24.98
N LYS A 93 -7.39 -4.10 25.68
CA LYS A 93 -8.69 -4.72 25.96
C LYS A 93 -9.58 -3.75 26.74
N GLY A 94 -10.81 -3.59 26.27
CA GLY A 94 -11.81 -2.69 26.85
C GLY A 94 -11.89 -1.33 26.17
N GLU A 95 -10.88 -0.93 25.40
CA GLU A 95 -10.96 0.23 24.52
C GLU A 95 -11.82 -0.08 23.27
N TYR A 96 -12.31 0.97 22.61
CA TYR A 96 -13.06 0.81 21.37
C TYR A 96 -12.14 0.27 20.27
N GLY A 97 -12.48 -0.90 19.72
CA GLY A 97 -11.58 -1.59 18.79
C GLY A 97 -10.44 -2.34 19.47
N GLY A 98 -10.53 -2.64 20.78
CA GLY A 98 -9.52 -3.45 21.46
C GLY A 98 -9.25 -4.78 20.76
N GLY A 99 -7.96 -5.05 20.48
CA GLY A 99 -7.55 -6.12 19.58
C GLY A 99 -6.14 -5.91 19.01
N VAL A 100 -5.71 -6.86 18.19
CA VAL A 100 -4.44 -6.78 17.45
C VAL A 100 -4.71 -6.23 16.06
N VAL A 101 -3.96 -5.22 15.65
CA VAL A 101 -4.05 -4.55 14.35
C VAL A 101 -2.76 -4.80 13.58
N MET A 102 -2.89 -5.35 12.37
CA MET A 102 -1.81 -5.61 11.42
C MET A 102 -2.00 -4.77 10.16
N ILE A 103 -0.94 -4.17 9.63
CA ILE A 103 -0.98 -3.56 8.30
C ILE A 103 -0.90 -4.70 7.27
N TRP A 104 -2.07 -5.06 6.74
CA TRP A 104 -2.25 -6.18 5.84
C TRP A 104 -1.99 -5.78 4.38
N ASP A 105 -2.32 -4.57 3.97
CA ASP A 105 -1.93 -4.02 2.67
C ASP A 105 -1.88 -2.51 2.70
N GLU A 106 -1.17 -1.90 1.77
CA GLU A 106 -1.13 -0.45 1.59
C GLU A 106 -0.73 -0.10 0.15
N GLY A 107 -1.09 1.11 -0.25
CA GLY A 107 -0.64 1.67 -1.52
C GLY A 107 -1.32 2.96 -1.88
N CYS A 108 -1.44 3.23 -3.17
CA CYS A 108 -2.20 4.35 -3.71
C CYS A 108 -3.55 3.89 -4.24
N TRP A 109 -4.53 4.79 -4.23
CA TRP A 109 -5.82 4.55 -4.85
C TRP A 109 -6.22 5.72 -5.74
N GLU A 110 -6.95 5.40 -6.80
CA GLU A 110 -7.39 6.38 -7.79
C GLU A 110 -8.91 6.27 -7.97
N PRO A 111 -9.68 7.29 -7.59
CA PRO A 111 -11.11 7.31 -7.84
C PRO A 111 -11.41 7.54 -9.32
N TYR A 112 -12.47 6.93 -9.84
CA TYR A 112 -12.93 7.15 -11.21
C TYR A 112 -13.80 8.40 -11.37
N GLU A 113 -14.39 8.83 -10.27
CA GLU A 113 -15.34 9.93 -10.18
C GLU A 113 -15.00 10.79 -8.98
N ASP A 114 -15.67 11.93 -8.84
CA ASP A 114 -15.55 12.72 -7.63
C ASP A 114 -15.99 11.88 -6.41
N VAL A 115 -15.14 11.86 -5.38
CA VAL A 115 -15.35 10.97 -4.24
C VAL A 115 -16.55 11.40 -3.41
N ASP A 116 -16.79 12.71 -3.26
CA ASP A 116 -17.92 13.21 -2.49
C ASP A 116 -19.25 12.88 -3.19
N ASP A 117 -19.27 12.97 -4.53
CA ASP A 117 -20.41 12.53 -5.33
C ASP A 117 -20.64 11.02 -5.21
N GLY A 118 -19.59 10.20 -5.32
CA GLY A 118 -19.71 8.75 -5.16
C GLY A 118 -20.19 8.34 -3.75
N LEU A 119 -19.72 9.04 -2.71
CA LEU A 119 -20.18 8.88 -1.34
C LEU A 119 -21.63 9.35 -1.14
N ARG A 120 -22.10 10.36 -1.87
CA ARG A 120 -23.49 10.85 -1.83
C ARG A 120 -24.45 9.92 -2.55
N GLU A 121 -24.04 9.41 -3.71
CA GLU A 121 -24.84 8.53 -4.56
C GLU A 121 -24.83 7.08 -4.09
N GLY A 122 -23.81 6.69 -3.33
CA GLY A 122 -23.68 5.35 -2.76
C GLY A 122 -23.01 4.37 -3.72
N MET A 123 -22.19 4.87 -4.63
CA MET A 123 -21.37 4.10 -5.53
C MET A 123 -20.02 4.80 -5.64
N LEU A 124 -18.95 4.13 -5.23
CA LEU A 124 -17.59 4.65 -5.36
C LEU A 124 -16.77 3.62 -6.10
N LYS A 125 -16.31 3.98 -7.30
CA LYS A 125 -15.43 3.13 -8.11
C LYS A 125 -14.01 3.66 -8.10
N PHE A 126 -13.05 2.76 -7.98
CA PHE A 126 -11.65 3.13 -7.85
C PHE A 126 -10.70 2.00 -8.28
N VAL A 127 -9.45 2.37 -8.51
CA VAL A 127 -8.33 1.44 -8.67
C VAL A 127 -7.50 1.44 -7.39
N LEU A 128 -7.10 0.25 -6.94
CA LEU A 128 -6.08 0.07 -5.92
C LEU A 128 -4.76 -0.30 -6.59
N LYS A 129 -3.69 0.36 -6.15
CA LYS A 129 -2.29 0.09 -6.51
C LYS A 129 -1.52 -0.26 -5.24
N GLY A 130 -1.88 -1.38 -4.62
CA GLY A 130 -1.22 -1.91 -3.43
C GLY A 130 -0.29 -3.06 -3.72
N ARG A 131 0.29 -3.62 -2.65
CA ARG A 131 1.10 -4.84 -2.74
C ARG A 131 0.22 -6.06 -2.95
N ARG A 132 -0.90 -6.14 -2.22
CA ARG A 132 -1.83 -7.27 -2.28
C ARG A 132 -3.04 -6.96 -3.14
N LEU A 133 -3.69 -5.81 -2.93
CA LEU A 133 -4.87 -5.38 -3.66
C LEU A 133 -4.50 -4.50 -4.84
N LYS A 134 -4.82 -4.99 -6.03
CA LYS A 134 -4.53 -4.38 -7.32
C LYS A 134 -5.79 -4.32 -8.18
N GLY A 135 -5.81 -3.38 -9.10
CA GLY A 135 -6.87 -3.25 -10.10
C GLY A 135 -8.14 -2.58 -9.57
N LYS A 136 -9.25 -2.86 -10.26
CA LYS A 136 -10.53 -2.15 -10.18
C LYS A 136 -11.43 -2.73 -9.08
N TRP A 137 -12.01 -1.84 -8.27
CA TRP A 137 -12.88 -2.15 -7.15
C TRP A 137 -14.08 -1.19 -7.11
N ALA A 138 -15.13 -1.60 -6.42
CA ALA A 138 -16.30 -0.77 -6.18
C ALA A 138 -16.83 -0.93 -4.75
N LEU A 139 -17.23 0.18 -4.13
CA LEU A 139 -18.05 0.23 -2.94
C LEU A 139 -19.47 0.64 -3.34
N VAL A 140 -20.46 -0.20 -3.02
CA VAL A 140 -21.88 0.06 -3.33
C VAL A 140 -22.71 0.04 -2.05
N ARG A 141 -23.35 1.16 -1.72
CA ARG A 141 -24.18 1.31 -0.53
C ARG A 141 -25.50 0.58 -0.70
N LEU A 142 -25.86 -0.23 0.28
CA LEU A 142 -27.15 -0.89 0.37
C LEU A 142 -28.20 0.08 0.88
N LYS A 143 -29.45 -0.11 0.45
CA LYS A 143 -30.59 0.58 1.08
C LYS A 143 -30.68 0.16 2.54
N ARG A 144 -30.73 1.15 3.44
CA ARG A 144 -30.95 0.92 4.87
C ARG A 144 -32.22 0.12 5.09
N LYS A 145 -32.14 -0.92 5.92
CA LYS A 145 -33.31 -1.63 6.43
C LYS A 145 -33.82 -0.96 7.70
N GLU A 146 -35.09 -1.17 8.00
CA GLU A 146 -35.74 -0.64 9.21
C GLU A 146 -35.00 -1.17 10.46
N GLY A 147 -34.54 -0.26 11.32
CA GLY A 147 -33.76 -0.59 12.52
C GLY A 147 -32.23 -0.61 12.37
N GLU A 148 -31.68 -0.44 11.16
CA GLU A 148 -30.23 -0.33 10.97
C GLU A 148 -29.72 1.09 11.27
N THR A 149 -28.70 1.18 12.13
CA THR A 149 -28.08 2.47 12.51
C THR A 149 -26.83 2.80 11.72
N LYS A 150 -26.30 1.86 10.92
CA LYS A 150 -25.07 2.02 10.13
C LYS A 150 -25.35 1.89 8.64
N ASP A 151 -24.56 2.59 7.84
CA ASP A 151 -24.59 2.43 6.39
C ASP A 151 -23.81 1.17 6.01
N ASN A 152 -24.54 0.18 5.50
CA ASN A 152 -23.98 -1.05 4.98
C ASN A 152 -23.61 -0.85 3.51
N TRP A 153 -22.37 -1.17 3.16
CA TRP A 153 -21.86 -1.17 1.80
C TRP A 153 -21.48 -2.59 1.38
N LEU A 154 -21.29 -2.79 0.09
CA LEU A 154 -20.64 -3.96 -0.49
C LEU A 154 -19.33 -3.52 -1.13
N LEU A 155 -18.23 -4.16 -0.73
CA LEU A 155 -16.97 -4.14 -1.46
C LEU A 155 -17.00 -5.24 -2.52
N LEU A 156 -16.75 -4.87 -3.77
CA LEU A 156 -16.82 -5.72 -4.94
C LEU A 156 -15.54 -5.59 -5.76
N LYS A 157 -15.01 -6.71 -6.22
CA LYS A 157 -13.99 -6.72 -7.27
C LYS A 157 -14.65 -6.50 -8.63
N GLU A 158 -14.15 -5.54 -9.40
CA GLU A 158 -14.57 -5.40 -10.80
C GLU A 158 -13.72 -6.28 -11.73
N LYS A 159 -14.23 -6.57 -12.93
CA LYS A 159 -13.50 -7.37 -13.93
C LYS A 159 -12.31 -6.59 -14.48
N ASP A 160 -11.14 -7.19 -14.36
CA ASP A 160 -9.87 -6.77 -14.96
C ASP A 160 -8.89 -7.96 -14.97
N GLU A 161 -7.62 -7.70 -15.28
CA GLU A 161 -6.54 -8.69 -15.33
C GLU A 161 -6.17 -9.31 -13.97
N TYR A 162 -6.57 -8.70 -12.85
CA TYR A 162 -6.26 -9.19 -11.50
C TYR A 162 -7.40 -10.06 -10.91
N ALA A 163 -8.57 -10.08 -11.54
CA ALA A 163 -9.69 -10.91 -11.08
C ALA A 163 -9.36 -12.41 -11.07
N GLN A 164 -9.78 -13.12 -10.03
CA GLN A 164 -9.51 -14.55 -9.83
C GLN A 164 -10.80 -15.35 -9.65
N ILE A 165 -10.70 -16.68 -9.71
CA ILE A 165 -11.83 -17.61 -9.48
C ILE A 165 -12.06 -17.85 -7.97
N ALA A 166 -11.07 -17.55 -7.13
CA ALA A 166 -11.13 -17.64 -5.68
C ALA A 166 -10.75 -16.27 -5.06
N ASP A 167 -10.81 -16.15 -3.73
CA ASP A 167 -10.50 -14.87 -3.08
C ASP A 167 -9.05 -14.40 -3.29
N GLY A 168 -8.12 -15.33 -3.48
CA GLY A 168 -6.70 -15.06 -3.76
C GLY A 168 -5.92 -14.45 -2.59
N ILE A 169 -6.54 -14.30 -1.41
CA ILE A 169 -5.95 -13.51 -0.30
C ILE A 169 -6.03 -14.19 1.06
N SER A 170 -6.85 -15.22 1.22
CA SER A 170 -7.12 -15.87 2.52
C SER A 170 -5.89 -16.53 3.17
N GLN A 171 -4.87 -16.87 2.38
CA GLN A 171 -3.64 -17.51 2.87
C GLN A 171 -2.60 -16.52 3.40
N ILE A 172 -2.84 -15.21 3.25
CA ILE A 172 -1.84 -14.20 3.58
C ILE A 172 -2.05 -13.72 5.02
N THR A 173 -1.15 -14.14 5.92
CA THR A 173 -1.31 -14.00 7.38
C THR A 173 -0.25 -13.13 8.06
N THR A 174 0.59 -12.45 7.28
CA THR A 174 1.69 -11.61 7.78
C THR A 174 1.51 -10.14 7.43
N SER A 175 2.14 -9.26 8.19
CA SER A 175 2.21 -7.83 7.91
C SER A 175 3.02 -7.55 6.65
N ILE A 176 2.56 -6.62 5.80
CA ILE A 176 3.38 -6.14 4.68
C ILE A 176 4.53 -5.26 5.14
N ARG A 177 4.52 -4.68 6.34
CA ARG A 177 5.62 -3.81 6.78
C ARG A 177 6.67 -4.57 7.58
N THR A 178 6.22 -5.42 8.50
CA THR A 178 7.11 -6.04 9.49
C THR A 178 7.32 -7.54 9.28
N GLY A 179 6.57 -8.16 8.36
CA GLY A 179 6.61 -9.61 8.15
C GLY A 179 6.04 -10.42 9.32
N ARG A 180 5.55 -9.77 10.38
CA ARG A 180 5.05 -10.42 11.59
C ARG A 180 3.66 -11.02 11.36
N THR A 181 3.36 -12.12 12.04
CA THR A 181 2.00 -12.65 12.17
C THR A 181 1.21 -11.91 13.26
N MET A 182 -0.10 -12.15 13.34
CA MET A 182 -0.94 -11.58 14.40
C MET A 182 -0.45 -11.95 15.80
N MET A 183 -0.03 -13.21 15.99
CA MET A 183 0.48 -13.70 17.27
C MET A 183 1.79 -13.01 17.67
N GLU A 184 2.67 -12.79 16.69
CA GLU A 184 3.95 -12.09 16.89
C GLU A 184 3.75 -10.62 17.23
N ILE A 185 2.79 -9.95 16.58
CA ILE A 185 2.40 -8.57 16.94
C ILE A 185 1.85 -8.52 18.37
N GLU A 186 1.00 -9.49 18.76
CA GLU A 186 0.46 -9.57 20.12
C GLU A 186 1.54 -9.81 21.18
N GLN A 187 2.57 -10.59 20.85
CA GLN A 187 3.68 -10.90 21.76
C GLN A 187 4.73 -9.78 21.82
N GLY A 188 4.69 -8.83 20.88
CA GLY A 188 5.70 -7.78 20.77
C GLY A 188 7.02 -8.30 20.21
N ASP A 189 6.97 -9.34 19.36
CA ASP A 189 8.15 -9.90 18.71
C ASP A 189 8.79 -8.89 17.75
N ASP A 190 10.10 -9.06 17.56
CA ASP A 190 10.89 -8.27 16.63
C ASP A 190 10.41 -8.43 15.18
N GLU A 191 10.64 -7.39 14.37
CA GLU A 191 10.30 -7.40 12.95
C GLU A 191 11.08 -8.49 12.19
N LYS A 192 10.39 -9.21 11.31
CA LYS A 192 10.95 -10.29 10.49
C LYS A 192 11.36 -9.80 9.11
N ILE A 193 12.13 -8.72 9.08
CA ILE A 193 12.64 -8.12 7.86
C ILE A 193 14.12 -8.43 7.67
N THR A 194 14.46 -8.92 6.48
CA THR A 194 15.87 -9.05 6.09
C THR A 194 16.36 -7.68 5.64
N ARG A 195 17.45 -7.18 6.23
CA ARG A 195 18.07 -5.90 5.83
C ARG A 195 19.40 -6.14 5.15
N THR A 196 19.81 -5.23 4.29
CA THR A 196 21.17 -5.27 3.74
C THR A 196 22.15 -4.73 4.80
N PRO A 197 23.41 -5.18 4.80
CA PRO A 197 24.40 -4.65 5.73
C PRO A 197 24.95 -3.26 5.32
N PHE A 198 24.50 -2.73 4.16
CA PHE A 198 25.03 -1.50 3.57
C PHE A 198 24.01 -0.37 3.71
N SER A 199 24.38 0.69 4.42
CA SER A 199 23.55 1.91 4.50
C SER A 199 23.62 2.76 3.22
N SER A 200 24.70 2.61 2.45
CA SER A 200 24.92 3.22 1.14
C SER A 200 25.91 2.39 0.33
N THR A 201 25.81 2.49 -0.99
CA THR A 201 26.81 1.95 -1.92
C THR A 201 27.00 2.92 -3.08
N GLY A 202 28.18 2.91 -3.69
CA GLY A 202 28.41 3.65 -4.94
C GLY A 202 27.75 2.94 -6.12
N VAL A 203 27.39 3.74 -7.14
CA VAL A 203 27.00 3.23 -8.45
C VAL A 203 28.22 2.68 -9.21
N GLN A 204 28.02 1.58 -9.93
CA GLN A 204 28.96 0.93 -10.83
C GLN A 204 29.05 1.69 -12.15
N LEU A 205 29.87 2.75 -12.15
CA LEU A 205 30.07 3.58 -13.35
C LEU A 205 30.98 2.89 -14.36
N ALA A 206 30.62 2.99 -15.64
CA ALA A 206 31.49 2.61 -16.74
C ALA A 206 32.76 3.47 -16.75
N LYS A 207 33.91 2.84 -17.02
CA LYS A 207 35.17 3.54 -17.26
C LYS A 207 35.15 4.13 -18.67
N LEU A 208 35.33 5.44 -18.78
CA LEU A 208 35.45 6.10 -20.08
C LEU A 208 36.71 5.63 -20.81
N VAL A 209 36.54 5.15 -22.04
CA VAL A 209 37.62 4.71 -22.93
C VAL A 209 37.43 5.32 -24.32
N ASN A 210 38.53 5.53 -25.04
CA ASN A 210 38.52 6.12 -26.38
C ASN A 210 38.29 5.09 -27.51
N THR A 211 38.44 3.80 -27.19
CA THR A 211 38.31 2.70 -28.14
C THR A 211 37.50 1.58 -27.50
N VAL A 212 36.62 0.96 -28.28
CA VAL A 212 35.82 -0.19 -27.84
C VAL A 212 36.79 -1.35 -27.51
N PRO A 213 36.70 -1.97 -26.32
CA PRO A 213 37.53 -3.13 -26.00
C PRO A 213 37.27 -4.28 -26.97
N GLU A 214 38.31 -5.03 -27.34
CA GLU A 214 38.23 -6.18 -28.26
C GLU A 214 38.62 -7.49 -27.53
N GLY A 215 38.19 -8.63 -28.06
CA GLY A 215 38.55 -9.97 -27.56
C GLY A 215 37.33 -10.84 -27.22
N GLU A 216 37.55 -12.14 -27.02
CA GLU A 216 36.49 -13.12 -26.71
C GLU A 216 35.92 -12.97 -25.29
N ASP A 217 36.63 -12.27 -24.41
CA ASP A 217 36.19 -12.00 -23.03
C ASP A 217 35.15 -10.87 -22.92
N TRP A 218 34.81 -10.21 -24.04
CA TRP A 218 33.90 -9.06 -24.05
C TRP A 218 32.54 -9.39 -24.67
N LEU A 219 31.49 -9.01 -23.95
CA LEU A 219 30.12 -8.95 -24.45
C LEU A 219 29.73 -7.48 -24.65
N TYR A 220 29.03 -7.19 -25.75
CA TYR A 220 28.56 -5.85 -26.09
C TYR A 220 27.05 -5.76 -25.91
N GLU A 221 26.60 -4.76 -25.17
CA GLU A 221 25.19 -4.46 -24.97
C GLU A 221 24.85 -3.04 -25.43
N LEU A 222 23.59 -2.80 -25.77
CA LEU A 222 23.11 -1.46 -26.06
C LEU A 222 23.16 -0.61 -24.79
N LYS A 223 23.71 0.60 -24.92
CA LYS A 223 23.62 1.59 -23.84
C LYS A 223 22.16 2.02 -23.69
N TYR A 224 21.65 1.88 -22.48
CA TYR A 224 20.38 2.49 -22.08
C TYR A 224 20.61 3.95 -21.64
N ASP A 225 19.73 4.86 -22.06
CA ASP A 225 19.77 6.26 -21.66
C ASP A 225 18.60 6.58 -20.73
N GLY A 226 18.90 6.87 -19.46
CA GLY A 226 17.88 6.99 -18.42
C GLY A 226 18.39 7.65 -17.14
N TYR A 227 17.67 7.39 -16.04
CA TYR A 227 18.13 7.73 -14.71
C TYR A 227 18.85 6.53 -14.09
N ARG A 228 20.13 6.71 -13.73
CA ARG A 228 20.84 5.75 -12.88
C ARG A 228 20.21 5.69 -11.49
N ILE A 229 19.72 4.52 -11.10
CA ILE A 229 18.98 4.28 -9.85
C ILE A 229 19.60 3.11 -9.10
N LEU A 230 19.85 3.32 -7.82
CA LEU A 230 20.07 2.26 -6.83
C LEU A 230 18.71 1.89 -6.22
N ALA A 231 18.29 0.65 -6.41
CA ALA A 231 17.13 0.10 -5.72
C ALA A 231 17.58 -0.61 -4.44
N TYR A 232 17.32 0.00 -3.30
CA TYR A 232 17.51 -0.61 -1.98
C TYR A 232 16.25 -1.40 -1.65
N ILE A 233 16.36 -2.72 -1.65
CA ILE A 233 15.25 -3.62 -1.33
C ILE A 233 15.56 -4.27 0.02
N GLU A 234 14.77 -3.94 1.02
CA GLU A 234 14.97 -4.40 2.40
C GLU A 234 13.64 -4.79 3.02
N GLY A 235 13.57 -6.04 3.48
CA GLY A 235 12.35 -6.67 3.93
C GLY A 235 11.26 -6.56 2.86
N ASN A 236 10.18 -5.88 3.22
CA ASN A 236 9.09 -5.55 2.34
C ASN A 236 9.08 -4.04 2.05
N SER A 237 10.21 -3.40 1.81
CA SER A 237 10.29 -2.00 1.40
C SER A 237 11.29 -1.83 0.27
N VAL A 238 11.01 -0.89 -0.62
CA VAL A 238 11.89 -0.54 -1.74
C VAL A 238 12.09 0.96 -1.73
N ARG A 239 13.35 1.38 -1.79
CA ARG A 239 13.74 2.78 -2.02
C ARG A 239 14.53 2.89 -3.31
N LEU A 240 14.15 3.82 -4.17
CA LEU A 240 14.77 4.07 -5.46
C LEU A 240 15.55 5.39 -5.37
N ILE A 241 16.88 5.29 -5.23
CA ILE A 241 17.75 6.42 -5.01
C ILE A 241 18.55 6.72 -6.27
N THR A 242 18.47 7.94 -6.79
CA THR A 242 19.26 8.38 -7.94
C THR A 242 20.75 8.42 -7.61
N ARG A 243 21.60 8.45 -8.63
CA ARG A 243 23.06 8.68 -8.48
C ARG A 243 23.42 9.90 -7.60
N ASN A 244 22.57 10.92 -7.57
CA ASN A 244 22.79 12.16 -6.80
C ASN A 244 22.01 12.16 -5.47
N ASP A 245 21.69 10.98 -4.93
CA ASP A 245 21.02 10.76 -3.64
C ASP A 245 19.59 11.31 -3.50
N ASN A 246 18.92 11.64 -4.61
CA ASN A 246 17.48 11.97 -4.59
C ASN A 246 16.63 10.70 -4.52
N ASP A 247 15.62 10.68 -3.66
CA ASP A 247 14.64 9.60 -3.55
C ASP A 247 13.54 9.77 -4.60
N TYR A 248 13.49 8.84 -5.55
CA TYR A 248 12.53 8.79 -6.66
C TYR A 248 11.53 7.63 -6.50
N THR A 249 11.40 7.09 -5.28
CA THR A 249 10.50 5.96 -5.00
C THR A 249 9.06 6.28 -5.35
N GLU A 250 8.57 7.47 -5.00
CA GLU A 250 7.20 7.90 -5.34
C GLU A 250 7.01 8.06 -6.85
N ARG A 251 7.98 8.67 -7.55
CA ARG A 251 7.93 8.85 -9.01
C ARG A 251 7.86 7.52 -9.77
N PHE A 252 8.56 6.50 -9.30
CA PHE A 252 8.62 5.17 -9.93
C PHE A 252 7.98 4.10 -9.05
N GLN A 253 6.87 4.44 -8.40
CA GLN A 253 6.23 3.60 -7.39
C GLN A 253 5.82 2.22 -7.93
N ASP A 254 5.29 2.14 -9.16
CA ASP A 254 4.91 0.87 -9.79
C ASP A 254 6.12 -0.08 -9.95
N ILE A 255 7.30 0.49 -10.24
CA ILE A 255 8.55 -0.27 -10.32
C ILE A 255 9.01 -0.68 -8.91
N ALA A 256 8.91 0.22 -7.93
CA ALA A 256 9.24 -0.10 -6.54
C ALA A 256 8.39 -1.27 -6.01
N TYR A 257 7.08 -1.28 -6.28
CA TYR A 257 6.21 -2.40 -5.93
C TYR A 257 6.58 -3.68 -6.66
N SER A 258 6.82 -3.61 -7.98
CA SER A 258 7.22 -4.76 -8.78
C SER A 258 8.52 -5.39 -8.28
N LEU A 259 9.51 -4.56 -7.90
CA LEU A 259 10.77 -5.01 -7.32
C LEU A 259 10.57 -5.65 -5.94
N GLY A 260 9.70 -5.09 -5.10
CA GLY A 260 9.37 -5.66 -3.79
C GLY A 260 8.73 -7.05 -3.92
N ASP A 261 7.77 -7.19 -4.83
CA ASP A 261 7.12 -8.47 -5.13
C ASP A 261 8.11 -9.49 -5.68
N TRP A 262 8.97 -9.09 -6.63
CA TRP A 262 9.99 -9.94 -7.23
C TRP A 262 11.08 -10.38 -6.21
N ALA A 263 11.46 -9.48 -5.30
CA ALA A 263 12.43 -9.79 -4.27
C ALA A 263 11.89 -10.83 -3.28
N ASN A 264 10.57 -10.87 -3.06
CA ASN A 264 9.88 -11.86 -2.21
C ASN A 264 10.53 -11.96 -0.81
N GLY A 265 10.73 -10.81 -0.16
CA GLY A 265 11.32 -10.69 1.18
C GLY A 265 12.85 -10.79 1.25
N ARG A 266 13.54 -11.00 0.11
CA ARG A 266 15.02 -10.99 0.06
C ARG A 266 15.54 -9.56 0.09
N ALA A 267 16.59 -9.32 0.87
CA ALA A 267 17.28 -8.04 0.87
C ALA A 267 18.36 -8.00 -0.22
N MET A 268 18.42 -6.91 -0.98
CA MET A 268 19.46 -6.66 -1.97
C MET A 268 19.53 -5.20 -2.35
N ILE A 269 20.68 -4.78 -2.90
CA ILE A 269 20.81 -3.50 -3.58
C ILE A 269 21.04 -3.82 -5.05
N LEU A 270 20.19 -3.29 -5.92
CA LEU A 270 20.36 -3.35 -7.36
C LEU A 270 20.84 -2.01 -7.87
N ASP A 271 21.80 -2.03 -8.78
CA ASP A 271 22.27 -0.85 -9.49
C ASP A 271 21.88 -0.99 -10.97
N GLY A 272 21.09 -0.04 -11.47
CA GLY A 272 20.51 -0.14 -12.79
C GLY A 272 20.09 1.21 -13.36
N GLU A 273 19.50 1.14 -14.55
CA GLU A 273 19.03 2.30 -15.30
C GLU A 273 17.50 2.25 -15.41
N MET A 274 16.82 3.31 -14.97
CA MET A 274 15.40 3.48 -15.22
C MET A 274 15.20 4.07 -16.61
N VAL A 275 14.51 3.34 -17.49
CA VAL A 275 14.33 3.72 -18.89
C VAL A 275 12.89 3.57 -19.37
N VAL A 276 12.51 4.43 -20.32
CA VAL A 276 11.31 4.25 -21.16
C VAL A 276 11.78 3.79 -22.53
N THR A 277 11.21 2.71 -23.05
CA THR A 277 11.57 2.15 -24.36
C THR A 277 10.43 2.20 -25.35
N ASP A 278 10.75 2.46 -26.63
CA ASP A 278 9.82 2.25 -27.73
C ASP A 278 9.63 0.75 -28.02
N SER A 279 8.69 0.43 -28.92
CA SER A 279 8.44 -0.97 -29.35
C SER A 279 9.65 -1.68 -29.98
N ALA A 280 10.71 -0.95 -30.35
CA ALA A 280 11.96 -1.48 -30.88
C ALA A 280 13.08 -1.57 -29.81
N GLY A 281 12.79 -1.23 -28.55
CA GLY A 281 13.74 -1.24 -27.45
C GLY A 281 14.64 -0.02 -27.35
N ARG A 282 14.40 1.05 -28.14
CA ARG A 282 15.18 2.28 -28.07
C ARG A 282 14.70 3.15 -26.92
N THR A 283 15.64 3.71 -26.16
CA THR A 283 15.32 4.54 -25.00
C THR A 283 14.94 5.96 -25.41
N ASP A 284 13.92 6.50 -24.75
CA ASP A 284 13.53 7.91 -24.84
C ASP A 284 13.67 8.59 -23.47
N PHE A 285 14.76 9.36 -23.30
CA PHE A 285 15.03 10.09 -22.07
C PHE A 285 14.04 11.22 -21.80
N GLN A 286 13.42 11.80 -22.83
CA GLN A 286 12.48 12.91 -22.65
C GLN A 286 11.10 12.44 -22.18
N ALA A 287 10.81 11.15 -22.33
CA ALA A 287 9.56 10.52 -21.87
C ALA A 287 9.59 10.06 -20.40
N LEU A 288 10.74 10.17 -19.73
CA LEU A 288 11.00 9.70 -18.36
C LEU A 288 10.65 10.71 -17.26
#